data_AF-A0A7S2SAV2-F1
#
_entry.id   AF-A0A7S2SAV2-F1
#
_cell.length_a   1.000
_cell.length_b   1.000
_cell.length_c   1.000
_cell.angle_alpha   90.00
_cell.angle_beta   90.00
_cell.angle_gamma   90.00
#
_symmetry.space_group_name_H-M   'P 1'
#
loop_
_entity.id
_entity.type
_entity.pdbx_description
1 polymer ?
#
loop_
_entity_poly.entity_id
_entity_poly.type
_entity_poly.pdbx_seq_one_letter_code
_entity_poly.pdbx_strand_id
1 'polypeptide(L)'
;LEKNQNIYAFVEPVDGETVTEEYMLSICAKQLTDYMIPKRVFLTTFPLSNNGKVDKRELSKLIQGDAARASTGSELGTDTERTVGNLWKELLGIPSVYKESDFFDVGGNSFKATKLLVHLRELEYDVTFAVLWKHSKLCDLANYLTSKNGCGKITKLPRGVNSYPLTEVQRRMLLLEHQTPGAY
;
A
#
# COMPACT_ATOMS: atom_id res chain seq x y z
N LEU A 1 3.55 -11.08 -12.27
CA LEU A 1 3.64 -11.24 -10.80
C LEU A 1 4.65 -10.21 -10.29
N GLU A 2 4.24 -8.95 -10.22
CA GLU A 2 5.07 -7.90 -9.64
C GLU A 2 5.18 -8.16 -8.14
N LYS A 3 6.36 -8.60 -7.69
CA LYS A 3 6.67 -8.68 -6.27
C LYS A 3 6.64 -7.25 -5.72
N ASN A 4 5.75 -6.97 -4.78
CA ASN A 4 5.91 -5.82 -3.87
C ASN A 4 7.32 -5.90 -3.28
N GLN A 5 8.24 -5.05 -3.73
CA GLN A 5 9.58 -4.95 -3.16
C GLN A 5 9.55 -3.92 -2.04
N ASN A 6 9.04 -4.33 -0.89
CA ASN A 6 9.27 -3.59 0.34
C ASN A 6 10.77 -3.63 0.64
N ILE A 7 11.36 -2.47 0.94
CA ILE A 7 12.76 -2.35 1.33
C ILE A 7 12.85 -2.65 2.83
N TYR A 8 13.69 -3.61 3.21
CA TYR A 8 14.00 -3.92 4.60
C TYR A 8 15.49 -3.67 4.83
N ALA A 9 15.83 -2.99 5.93
CA ALA A 9 17.20 -2.74 6.32
C ALA A 9 17.60 -3.64 7.49
N PHE A 10 18.85 -4.06 7.50
CA PHE A 10 19.46 -4.82 8.58
C PHE A 10 20.70 -4.06 9.04
N VAL A 11 20.81 -3.85 10.34
CA VAL A 11 21.87 -3.04 10.95
C VAL A 11 22.43 -3.83 12.14
N GLU A 12 23.74 -3.94 12.18
CA GLU A 12 24.46 -4.50 13.31
C GLU A 12 24.99 -3.33 14.17
N PRO A 13 24.46 -3.13 15.40
CA PRO A 13 24.95 -2.08 16.28
C PRO A 13 26.39 -2.36 16.70
N VAL A 14 27.19 -1.30 16.82
CA VAL A 14 28.53 -1.42 17.43
C VAL A 14 28.37 -1.52 18.95
N ASP A 15 29.19 -2.36 19.59
CA ASP A 15 29.15 -2.59 21.04
C ASP A 15 29.15 -1.27 21.83
N GLY A 16 28.14 -1.09 22.68
CA GLY A 16 27.99 0.08 23.55
C GLY A 16 27.05 1.18 23.02
N GLU A 17 26.59 1.09 21.77
CA GLU A 17 25.58 2.02 21.23
C GLU A 17 24.16 1.46 21.35
N THR A 18 23.27 2.20 22.01
CA THR A 18 21.83 1.93 21.98
C THR A 18 21.23 2.57 20.74
N VAL A 19 21.23 1.83 19.63
CA VAL A 19 20.53 2.23 18.40
C VAL A 19 19.09 1.74 18.46
N THR A 20 18.14 2.55 18.00
CA THR A 20 16.73 2.15 17.85
C THR A 20 16.30 2.17 16.39
N GLU A 21 15.28 1.37 16.06
CA GLU A 21 14.68 1.35 14.72
C GLU A 21 14.18 2.74 14.30
N GLU A 22 13.45 3.41 15.19
CA GLU A 22 12.89 4.75 14.97
C GLU A 22 13.97 5.79 14.65
N TYR A 23 15.09 5.73 15.37
CA TYR A 23 16.23 6.61 15.12
C TYR A 23 16.82 6.39 13.72
N MET A 24 17.02 5.13 13.32
CA MET A 24 17.55 4.79 12.00
C MET A 24 16.62 5.21 10.86
N LEU A 25 15.31 4.98 11.01
CA LEU A 25 14.31 5.43 10.05
C LEU A 25 14.31 6.96 9.91
N SER A 26 14.47 7.70 11.01
CA SER A 26 14.55 9.16 10.98
C SER A 26 15.77 9.68 10.22
N ILE A 27 16.90 8.96 10.28
CA ILE A 27 18.11 9.29 9.51
C ILE A 27 17.87 9.02 8.02
N CYS A 28 17.32 7.85 7.69
CA CYS A 28 16.96 7.49 6.31
C CYS A 28 16.03 8.54 5.68
N ALA A 29 14.99 8.96 6.40
CA ALA A 29 14.04 9.97 5.91
C ALA A 29 14.66 11.35 5.66
N LYS A 30 15.78 11.69 6.32
CA LYS A 30 16.50 12.96 6.10
C LYS A 30 17.45 12.91 4.91
N GLN A 31 17.92 11.73 4.53
CA GLN A 31 18.98 11.57 3.53
C GLN A 31 18.52 10.87 2.24
N LEU A 32 17.41 10.14 2.29
CA LEU A 32 16.88 9.34 1.19
C LEU A 32 15.55 9.92 0.70
N THR A 33 15.24 9.68 -0.57
CA THR A 33 13.92 9.90 -1.14
C THR A 33 12.92 8.89 -0.59
N ASP A 34 11.64 9.26 -0.51
CA ASP A 34 10.57 8.44 0.10
C ASP A 34 10.56 6.95 -0.33
N TYR A 35 10.75 6.67 -1.62
CA TYR A 35 10.72 5.29 -2.14
C TYR A 35 11.94 4.44 -1.76
N MET A 36 13.00 5.05 -1.22
CA MET A 36 14.21 4.36 -0.74
C MET A 36 14.20 4.14 0.77
N ILE A 37 13.26 4.76 1.50
CA ILE A 37 13.18 4.63 2.94
C ILE A 37 12.79 3.18 3.26
N PRO A 38 13.61 2.45 4.05
CA PRO A 38 13.26 1.11 4.48
C PRO A 38 11.96 1.13 5.26
N LYS A 39 11.11 0.14 5.03
CA LYS A 39 9.87 0.00 5.77
C LYS A 39 10.14 -0.34 7.25
N ARG A 40 11.12 -1.21 7.49
CA ARG A 40 11.56 -1.65 8.83
C ARG A 40 13.08 -1.76 8.88
N VAL A 41 13.63 -1.53 10.06
CA VAL A 41 15.07 -1.70 10.35
C VAL A 41 15.22 -2.78 11.43
N PHE A 42 15.82 -3.90 11.06
CA PHE A 42 16.14 -4.98 11.98
C PHE A 42 17.52 -4.76 12.58
N LEU A 43 17.57 -4.57 13.90
CA LEU A 43 18.81 -4.52 14.66
C LEU A 43 19.21 -5.96 15.02
N THR A 44 20.15 -6.52 14.26
CA THR A 44 20.56 -7.93 14.39
C THR A 44 22.01 -8.10 13.97
N THR A 45 22.69 -9.06 14.57
CA THR A 45 23.94 -9.61 14.03
C THR A 45 23.67 -10.25 12.67
N PHE A 46 24.57 -10.06 11.71
CA PHE A 46 24.42 -10.65 10.39
C PHE A 46 24.66 -12.17 10.44
N PRO A 47 23.69 -13.01 10.06
CA PRO A 47 23.92 -14.45 9.96
C PRO A 47 24.87 -14.70 8.80
N LEU A 48 25.96 -15.42 9.06
CA LEU A 48 26.93 -15.82 8.05
C LEU A 48 26.71 -17.29 7.67
N SER A 49 26.75 -17.56 6.37
CA SER A 49 26.83 -18.93 5.83
C SER A 49 28.20 -19.55 6.12
N ASN A 50 28.34 -20.87 5.95
CA ASN A 50 29.62 -21.59 6.10
C ASN A 50 30.76 -21.01 5.25
N ASN A 51 30.44 -20.26 4.19
CA ASN A 51 31.42 -19.59 3.31
C ASN A 51 31.68 -18.13 3.71
N GLY A 52 31.25 -17.69 4.90
CA GLY A 52 31.46 -16.33 5.41
C GLY A 52 30.63 -15.24 4.74
N LYS A 53 29.71 -15.59 3.84
CA LYS A 53 28.78 -14.64 3.19
C LYS A 53 27.50 -14.50 4.00
N VAL A 54 26.87 -13.32 3.97
CA VAL A 54 25.57 -13.07 4.60
C VAL A 54 24.52 -14.07 4.09
N ASP A 55 23.89 -14.78 5.02
CA ASP A 55 22.83 -15.74 4.73
C ASP A 55 21.48 -15.01 4.56
N LYS A 56 21.16 -14.73 3.30
CA LYS A 56 19.90 -14.09 2.91
C LYS A 56 18.66 -14.90 3.30
N ARG A 57 18.77 -16.23 3.48
CA ARG A 57 17.62 -17.07 3.85
C ARG A 57 17.24 -16.85 5.30
N GLU A 58 18.21 -16.78 6.21
CA GLU A 58 17.98 -16.46 7.62
C GLU A 58 17.41 -15.04 7.79
N LEU A 59 17.96 -14.05 7.06
CA LEU A 59 17.41 -12.70 7.04
C LEU A 59 15.95 -12.67 6.54
N SER A 60 15.63 -13.48 5.53
CA SER A 60 14.26 -13.58 5.00
C SER A 60 13.28 -14.17 6.02
N LYS A 61 13.74 -15.02 6.95
CA LYS A 61 12.90 -15.54 8.04
C LYS A 61 12.56 -14.46 9.07
N LEU A 62 13.50 -13.56 9.39
CA LEU A 62 13.24 -12.43 10.27
C LEU A 62 12.13 -11.51 9.72
N ILE A 63 12.17 -11.24 8.41
CA ILE A 63 11.12 -10.46 7.72
C ILE A 63 9.77 -11.18 7.80
N GLN A 64 9.74 -12.49 7.57
CA GLN A 64 8.50 -13.28 7.62
C GLN A 64 7.93 -13.38 9.03
N GLY A 65 8.77 -13.59 10.05
CA GLY A 65 8.36 -13.62 11.45
C GLY A 65 7.79 -12.29 11.93
N ASP A 66 8.29 -11.19 11.39
CA ASP A 66 7.73 -9.87 11.63
C ASP A 66 6.37 -9.65 10.94
N ALA A 67 6.25 -9.99 9.66
CA ALA A 67 4.96 -9.95 8.98
C ALA A 67 3.92 -10.83 9.71
N ALA A 68 4.36 -11.95 10.29
CA ALA A 68 3.53 -12.82 11.13
C ALA A 68 3.15 -12.16 12.48
N ARG A 69 4.00 -11.33 13.08
CA ARG A 69 3.67 -10.52 14.27
C ARG A 69 2.70 -9.38 13.96
N ALA A 70 2.78 -8.78 12.78
CA ALA A 70 1.74 -7.86 12.31
C ALA A 70 0.38 -8.57 12.12
N SER A 71 0.38 -9.89 11.92
CA SER A 71 -0.82 -10.74 11.96
C SER A 71 -1.21 -11.26 13.35
N THR A 72 -0.60 -10.77 14.42
CA THR A 72 -1.14 -10.93 15.80
C THR A 72 -1.72 -9.60 16.27
N GLY A 73 -2.73 -9.10 15.56
CA GLY A 73 -3.46 -7.89 15.92
C GLY A 73 -4.78 -8.20 16.62
N SER A 74 -5.40 -7.20 17.25
CA SER A 74 -6.76 -7.36 17.78
C SER A 74 -7.75 -7.69 16.66
N GLU A 75 -8.72 -8.56 16.96
CA GLU A 75 -9.78 -8.93 16.04
C GLU A 75 -10.66 -7.73 15.65
N LEU A 76 -11.25 -7.81 14.46
CA LEU A 76 -12.17 -6.82 13.89
C LEU A 76 -13.43 -6.71 14.77
N GLY A 77 -13.63 -5.55 15.36
CA GLY A 77 -14.68 -5.28 16.34
C GLY A 77 -15.91 -4.59 15.76
N THR A 78 -15.73 -3.69 14.79
CA THR A 78 -16.86 -2.93 14.19
C THR A 78 -17.35 -3.58 12.90
N ASP A 79 -18.60 -3.31 12.52
CA ASP A 79 -19.16 -3.84 11.26
C ASP A 79 -18.47 -3.25 10.02
N THR A 80 -18.02 -2.00 10.08
CA THR A 80 -17.19 -1.38 9.03
C THR A 80 -15.85 -2.08 8.92
N GLU A 81 -15.17 -2.36 10.04
CA GLU A 81 -13.91 -3.12 10.05
C GLU A 81 -14.08 -4.52 9.43
N ARG A 82 -15.14 -5.24 9.76
CA ARG A 82 -15.42 -6.58 9.19
C ARG A 82 -15.68 -6.51 7.70
N THR A 83 -16.48 -5.53 7.25
CA THR A 83 -16.80 -5.33 5.82
C THR A 83 -15.54 -5.04 5.03
N VAL A 84 -14.72 -4.07 5.48
CA VAL A 84 -13.46 -3.70 4.83
C VAL A 84 -12.45 -4.85 4.89
N GLY A 85 -12.34 -5.53 6.04
CA GLY A 85 -11.43 -6.66 6.21
C GLY A 85 -11.77 -7.85 5.32
N ASN A 86 -13.06 -8.11 5.06
CA ASN A 86 -13.48 -9.13 4.10
C ASN A 86 -13.06 -8.77 2.66
N LEU A 87 -13.26 -7.51 2.25
CA LEU A 87 -12.78 -7.02 0.95
C LEU A 87 -11.26 -7.15 0.82
N TRP A 88 -10.52 -6.84 1.87
CA TRP A 88 -9.06 -7.00 1.87
C TRP A 88 -8.63 -8.45 1.70
N LYS A 89 -9.25 -9.38 2.45
CA LYS A 89 -8.94 -10.82 2.31
C LYS A 89 -9.15 -11.30 0.87
N GLU A 90 -10.26 -10.91 0.26
CA GLU A 90 -10.59 -11.28 -1.13
C GLU A 90 -9.61 -10.66 -2.14
N LEU A 91 -9.34 -9.35 -2.04
CA LEU A 91 -8.48 -8.62 -2.98
C LEU A 91 -7.00 -8.97 -2.84
N LEU A 92 -6.53 -9.19 -1.62
CA LEU A 92 -5.13 -9.46 -1.32
C LEU A 92 -4.81 -10.96 -1.41
N GLY A 93 -5.80 -11.84 -1.27
CA GLY A 93 -5.64 -13.30 -1.27
C GLY A 93 -4.99 -13.83 0.01
N ILE A 94 -5.31 -13.21 1.16
CA ILE A 94 -4.71 -13.52 2.47
C ILE A 94 -5.75 -14.15 3.40
N PRO A 95 -5.34 -15.09 4.29
CA PRO A 95 -6.27 -15.84 5.12
C PRO A 95 -6.93 -14.99 6.22
N SER A 96 -6.18 -14.03 6.78
CA SER A 96 -6.60 -13.21 7.91
C SER A 96 -6.11 -11.77 7.78
N VAL A 97 -6.91 -10.84 8.30
CA VAL A 97 -6.59 -9.41 8.44
C VAL A 97 -7.04 -8.97 9.82
N TYR A 98 -6.24 -8.11 10.45
CA TYR A 98 -6.46 -7.61 11.81
C TYR A 98 -6.61 -6.09 11.80
N LYS A 99 -7.02 -5.51 12.93
CA LYS A 99 -7.22 -4.06 13.07
C LYS A 99 -6.00 -3.23 12.66
N GLU A 100 -4.82 -3.61 13.15
CA GLU A 100 -3.56 -2.90 12.90
C GLU A 100 -2.88 -3.33 11.59
N SER A 101 -3.52 -4.19 10.79
CA SER A 101 -2.96 -4.57 9.50
C SER A 101 -2.93 -3.37 8.56
N ASP A 102 -1.73 -3.06 8.08
CA ASP A 102 -1.50 -2.04 7.06
C ASP A 102 -1.67 -2.65 5.66
N PHE A 103 -2.42 -1.96 4.79
CA PHE A 103 -2.78 -2.41 3.45
C PHE A 103 -1.55 -2.75 2.59
N PHE A 104 -0.53 -1.89 2.61
CA PHE A 104 0.67 -2.05 1.80
C PHE A 104 1.59 -3.11 2.39
N ASP A 105 1.50 -3.31 3.70
CA ASP A 105 2.27 -4.31 4.42
C ASP A 105 1.83 -5.72 4.15
N VAL A 106 0.51 -5.93 4.07
CA VAL A 106 -0.09 -7.24 3.78
C VAL A 106 -0.17 -7.56 2.29
N GLY A 107 0.56 -6.82 1.44
CA GLY A 107 0.68 -7.11 0.00
C GLY A 107 -0.24 -6.30 -0.91
N GLY A 108 -0.75 -5.16 -0.44
CA GLY A 108 -1.45 -4.16 -1.23
C GLY A 108 -0.50 -3.34 -2.10
N ASN A 109 -0.99 -2.93 -3.28
CA ASN A 109 -0.27 -2.07 -4.21
C ASN A 109 -1.25 -1.12 -4.91
N SER A 110 -0.78 -0.23 -5.78
CA SER A 110 -1.61 0.76 -6.47
C SER A 110 -2.78 0.14 -7.25
N PHE A 111 -2.57 -1.02 -7.87
CA PHE A 111 -3.62 -1.73 -8.62
C PHE A 111 -4.69 -2.30 -7.69
N LYS A 112 -4.29 -3.01 -6.62
CA LYS A 112 -5.23 -3.55 -5.63
C LYS A 112 -5.94 -2.44 -4.85
N ALA A 113 -5.24 -1.34 -4.55
CA ALA A 113 -5.82 -0.14 -3.97
C ALA A 113 -6.92 0.43 -4.87
N THR A 114 -6.67 0.58 -6.18
CA THR A 114 -7.68 1.06 -7.12
C THR A 114 -8.93 0.16 -7.12
N LYS A 115 -8.76 -1.15 -7.11
CA LYS A 115 -9.88 -2.11 -6.99
C LYS A 115 -10.64 -1.95 -5.67
N LEU A 116 -9.91 -1.82 -4.56
CA LEU A 116 -10.50 -1.58 -3.24
C LEU A 116 -11.36 -0.31 -3.25
N LEU A 117 -10.85 0.80 -3.80
CA LEU A 117 -11.60 2.06 -3.89
C LEU A 117 -12.89 1.93 -4.71
N VAL A 118 -12.86 1.14 -5.80
CA VAL A 118 -14.06 0.87 -6.60
C VAL A 118 -15.10 0.11 -5.77
N HIS A 119 -14.72 -0.95 -5.07
CA HIS A 119 -15.63 -1.71 -4.22
C HIS A 119 -16.15 -0.92 -3.02
N LEU A 120 -15.30 -0.11 -2.38
CA LEU A 120 -15.75 0.79 -1.31
C LEU A 120 -16.79 1.78 -1.82
N ARG A 121 -16.63 2.29 -3.05
CA ARG A 121 -17.61 3.18 -3.66
C ARG A 121 -18.93 2.49 -3.99
N GLU A 122 -18.92 1.21 -4.34
CA GLU A 122 -20.15 0.41 -4.51
C GLU A 122 -20.92 0.26 -3.18
N LEU A 123 -20.21 0.33 -2.05
CA LEU A 123 -20.77 0.37 -0.70
C LEU A 123 -21.07 1.80 -0.22
N GLU A 124 -21.17 2.76 -1.15
CA GLU A 124 -21.45 4.19 -0.89
C GLU A 124 -20.37 4.93 -0.07
N TYR A 125 -19.16 4.36 0.04
CA TYR A 125 -18.01 5.05 0.61
C TYR A 125 -17.17 5.74 -0.46
N ASP A 126 -17.05 7.07 -0.41
CA ASP A 126 -16.19 7.81 -1.35
C ASP A 126 -14.80 8.05 -0.76
N VAL A 127 -13.88 7.16 -1.13
CA VAL A 127 -12.48 7.18 -0.67
C VAL A 127 -11.57 7.52 -1.84
N THR A 128 -10.64 8.44 -1.61
CA THR A 128 -9.58 8.74 -2.58
C THR A 128 -8.32 7.92 -2.28
N PHE A 129 -7.46 7.76 -3.27
CA PHE A 129 -6.16 7.10 -3.07
C PHE A 129 -5.32 7.79 -1.99
N ALA A 130 -5.36 9.12 -1.91
CA ALA A 130 -4.66 9.89 -0.89
C ALA A 130 -5.15 9.56 0.53
N VAL A 131 -6.47 9.34 0.70
CA VAL A 131 -7.05 8.91 1.99
C VAL A 131 -6.58 7.51 2.34
N LEU A 132 -6.62 6.56 1.41
CA LEU A 132 -6.13 5.20 1.65
C LEU A 132 -4.64 5.19 2.03
N TRP A 133 -3.83 6.04 1.40
CA TRP A 133 -2.40 6.17 1.75
C TRP A 133 -2.20 6.75 3.15
N LYS A 134 -2.99 7.77 3.52
CA LYS A 134 -2.92 8.41 4.83
C LYS A 134 -3.46 7.52 5.96
N HIS A 135 -4.46 6.71 5.66
CA HIS A 135 -5.14 5.80 6.58
C HIS A 135 -4.95 4.37 6.09
N SER A 136 -3.69 3.95 5.99
CA SER A 136 -3.31 2.66 5.42
C SER A 136 -3.61 1.47 6.32
N LYS A 137 -3.77 1.70 7.63
CA LYS A 137 -4.22 0.68 8.58
C LYS A 137 -5.72 0.45 8.48
N LEU A 138 -6.14 -0.80 8.66
CA LEU A 138 -7.55 -1.16 8.56
C LEU A 138 -8.42 -0.42 9.58
N CYS A 139 -7.98 -0.31 10.83
CA CYS A 139 -8.70 0.41 11.89
C CYS A 139 -8.87 1.90 11.53
N ASP A 140 -7.81 2.55 11.05
CA ASP A 140 -7.83 3.97 10.65
C ASP A 140 -8.75 4.20 9.46
N LEU A 141 -8.69 3.33 8.45
CA LEU A 141 -9.57 3.40 7.29
C LEU A 141 -11.02 3.21 7.69
N ALA A 142 -11.32 2.20 8.50
CA ALA A 142 -12.69 1.94 8.97
C ALA A 142 -13.25 3.12 9.77
N ASN A 143 -12.45 3.69 10.67
CA ASN A 143 -12.82 4.88 11.44
C ASN A 143 -13.10 6.09 10.52
N TYR A 144 -12.24 6.30 9.51
CA TYR A 144 -12.45 7.36 8.52
C TYR A 144 -13.78 7.17 7.79
N LEU A 145 -14.07 5.95 7.34
CA LEU A 145 -15.31 5.61 6.64
C LEU A 145 -16.55 5.86 7.49
N THR A 146 -16.54 5.45 8.77
CA THR A 146 -17.65 5.69 9.69
C THR A 146 -17.90 7.19 9.91
N SER A 147 -16.84 8.02 9.90
CA SER A 147 -16.93 9.47 10.15
C SER A 147 -17.42 10.29 8.94
N LYS A 148 -17.29 9.76 7.72
CA LYS A 148 -17.54 10.47 6.46
C LYS A 148 -18.51 9.67 5.58
N ASN A 149 -19.80 9.78 5.90
CA ASN A 149 -20.86 9.32 5.00
C ASN A 149 -21.22 10.44 4.01
N GLY A 150 -20.63 10.38 2.82
CA GLY A 150 -20.96 11.30 1.74
C GLY A 150 -20.40 10.80 0.42
N CYS A 151 -21.25 10.21 -0.41
CA CYS A 151 -20.89 9.76 -1.75
C CYS A 151 -21.20 10.82 -2.80
N GLY A 152 -20.21 11.21 -3.60
CA GLY A 152 -20.46 11.84 -4.89
C GLY A 152 -21.04 10.81 -5.86
N LYS A 153 -22.31 10.96 -6.26
CA LYS A 153 -22.96 10.04 -7.22
C LYS A 153 -22.20 10.06 -8.55
N ILE A 154 -21.72 8.89 -9.00
CA ILE A 154 -21.25 8.73 -10.37
C ILE A 154 -22.46 8.68 -11.29
N THR A 155 -22.65 9.71 -12.11
CA THR A 155 -23.59 9.66 -13.23
C THR A 155 -22.93 8.91 -14.37
N LYS A 156 -23.45 7.73 -14.70
CA LYS A 156 -23.07 7.04 -15.95
C LYS A 156 -23.40 7.97 -17.12
N LEU A 157 -22.47 8.12 -18.05
CA LEU A 157 -22.74 8.84 -19.30
C LEU A 157 -23.88 8.13 -20.05
N PRO A 158 -24.81 8.90 -20.64
CA PRO A 158 -25.89 8.32 -21.44
C PRO A 158 -25.31 7.53 -22.61
N ARG A 159 -25.89 6.35 -22.90
CA ARG A 159 -25.53 5.54 -24.08
C ARG A 159 -26.37 5.99 -25.27
N GLY A 160 -25.84 5.86 -26.48
CA GLY A 160 -26.60 6.13 -27.73
C GLY A 160 -26.63 7.58 -28.19
N VAL A 161 -25.75 8.44 -27.66
CA VAL A 161 -25.59 9.82 -28.15
C VAL A 161 -24.66 9.85 -29.36
N ASN A 162 -24.96 10.71 -30.34
CA ASN A 162 -24.19 10.84 -31.60
C ASN A 162 -22.80 11.47 -31.42
N SER A 163 -22.51 12.04 -30.25
CA SER A 163 -21.21 12.64 -29.95
C SER A 163 -20.97 12.62 -28.43
N TYR A 164 -19.72 12.40 -28.05
CA TYR A 164 -19.25 12.51 -26.67
C TYR A 164 -18.18 13.60 -26.61
N PRO A 165 -18.11 14.37 -25.51
CA PRO A 165 -17.02 15.30 -25.31
C PRO A 165 -15.69 14.53 -25.26
N LEU A 166 -14.70 15.01 -26.02
CA LEU A 166 -13.36 14.44 -25.97
C LEU A 166 -12.77 14.62 -24.57
N THR A 167 -12.10 13.59 -24.07
CA THR A 167 -11.27 13.72 -22.88
C THR A 167 -10.10 14.67 -23.16
N GLU A 168 -9.49 15.21 -22.11
CA GLU A 168 -8.34 16.10 -22.28
C GLU A 168 -7.18 15.42 -23.03
N VAL A 169 -7.00 14.12 -22.80
CA VAL A 169 -6.01 13.29 -23.51
C VAL A 169 -6.37 13.13 -24.99
N GLN A 170 -7.65 12.86 -25.30
CA GLN A 170 -8.11 12.77 -26.70
C GLN A 170 -7.98 14.10 -27.43
N ARG A 171 -8.33 15.22 -26.79
CA ARG A 171 -8.17 16.57 -27.36
C ARG A 171 -6.70 16.86 -27.63
N ARG A 172 -5.80 16.53 -26.70
CA ARG A 172 -4.36 16.70 -26.88
C ARG A 172 -3.83 15.84 -28.02
N MET A 173 -4.21 14.56 -28.09
CA MET A 173 -3.78 13.66 -29.17
C MET A 173 -4.24 14.17 -30.54
N LEU A 174 -5.51 14.59 -30.66
CA LEU A 174 -6.05 15.18 -31.89
C LEU A 174 -5.29 16.45 -32.28
N LEU A 175 -4.97 17.30 -31.30
CA LEU A 175 -4.22 18.53 -31.53
C LEU A 175 -2.78 18.24 -32.00
N LEU A 176 -2.13 17.21 -31.45
CA LEU A 176 -0.81 16.76 -31.89
C LEU A 176 -0.87 16.16 -33.32
N GLU A 177 -1.89 15.37 -33.62
CA GLU A 177 -2.11 14.81 -34.97
C GLU A 177 -2.30 15.91 -36.02
N HIS A 178 -3.04 16.97 -35.70
CA HIS A 178 -3.21 18.13 -36.58
C HIS A 178 -1.92 18.96 -36.77
N GLN A 179 -1.02 18.97 -35.80
CA GLN A 179 0.25 19.69 -35.89
C GLN A 179 1.32 18.93 -36.66
N THR A 180 1.34 17.59 -36.56
CA THR A 180 2.27 16.72 -37.29
C THR A 180 1.55 15.49 -37.84
N PRO A 181 0.89 15.61 -39.02
CA PRO A 181 0.18 14.50 -39.62
C PRO A 181 1.15 13.35 -39.96
N GLY A 182 0.89 12.14 -39.42
CA GLY A 182 1.65 10.92 -39.72
C GLY A 182 2.83 10.58 -38.81
N ALA A 183 2.91 11.14 -37.60
CA ALA A 183 4.01 10.88 -36.65
C ALA A 183 3.88 9.57 -35.81
N TYR A 184 2.97 8.67 -36.17
CA TYR A 184 2.77 7.37 -35.52
C TYR A 184 2.64 6.25 -36.54
#